data_AF-A0A2G1W7R3-F1
#
_entry.id   AF-A0A2G1W7R3-F1
#
_cell.length_a   1.000
_cell.length_b   1.000
_cell.length_c   1.000
_cell.angle_alpha   90.00
_cell.angle_beta   90.00
_cell.angle_gamma   90.00
#
_symmetry.space_group_name_H-M   'P 1'
#
loop_
_entity.id
_entity.type
_entity.pdbx_description
1 polymer ?
#
loop_
_entity_poly.entity_id
_entity_poly.type
_entity_poly.pdbx_seq_one_letter_code
_entity_poly.pdbx_strand_id
1 'polypeptide(L)'
;MPLIEEFERSGIWLFRWRSYLPFVFLPLIFVAAVRYPVIEAHPNLHLAWGIFSVGVSLLGLFVRCHTVGHAADGTSGRNTKQQIAESLNTSGFYSVLRHPLYLGNFLVALGIVLHSLAPWLVAIYVMSFALYYERIMFTEEAFLRQKFGSDFIRWSSRTPAFIPRLKRWRSAELPMNWPKVIRAESAAVAVIAVAFPGVELLMHRVQQGKVAVETSWYFIFAAGVVLYGIARYMKRRYRRYNSRKLGPREAIT
;
A
#
# COMPACT_ATOMS: atom_id res chain seq x y z
N MET A 1 -24.07 10.19 19.66
CA MET A 1 -23.18 11.18 19.01
C MET A 1 -23.69 11.38 17.59
N PRO A 2 -23.58 12.56 16.98
CA PRO A 2 -23.82 12.75 15.55
C PRO A 2 -22.99 11.79 14.69
N LEU A 3 -23.56 11.32 13.58
CA LEU A 3 -22.93 10.35 12.68
C LEU A 3 -21.55 10.82 12.16
N ILE A 4 -21.40 12.12 11.93
CA ILE A 4 -20.14 12.75 11.51
C ILE A 4 -19.05 12.52 12.56
N GLU A 5 -19.35 12.74 13.84
CA GLU A 5 -18.40 12.52 14.94
C GLU A 5 -18.03 11.03 15.08
N GLU A 6 -18.98 10.12 14.84
CA GLU A 6 -18.72 8.68 14.84
C GLU A 6 -17.81 8.26 13.67
N PHE A 7 -18.01 8.85 12.49
CA PHE A 7 -17.17 8.61 11.31
C PHE A 7 -15.76 9.14 11.55
N GLU A 8 -15.61 10.35 12.09
CA GLU A 8 -14.29 10.89 12.44
C GLU A 8 -13.59 10.03 13.48
N ARG A 9 -14.28 9.68 14.58
CA ARG A 9 -13.71 8.88 15.67
C ARG A 9 -13.27 7.49 15.19
N SER A 10 -14.13 6.79 14.44
CA SER A 10 -13.79 5.47 13.91
C SER A 10 -12.71 5.53 12.85
N GLY A 11 -12.68 6.58 12.02
CA GLY A 11 -11.61 6.83 11.05
C GLY A 11 -10.26 7.13 11.70
N ILE A 12 -10.20 7.90 12.80
CA ILE A 12 -8.97 8.11 13.59
C ILE A 12 -8.45 6.77 14.11
N TRP A 13 -9.34 5.96 14.69
CA TRP A 13 -8.97 4.64 15.21
C TRP A 13 -8.44 3.73 14.08
N LEU A 14 -9.15 3.65 12.96
CA LEU A 14 -8.73 2.87 11.78
C LEU A 14 -7.41 3.38 11.21
N PHE A 15 -7.22 4.69 11.13
CA PHE A 15 -5.96 5.30 10.66
C PHE A 15 -4.78 4.86 11.52
N ARG A 16 -4.96 4.79 12.85
CA ARG A 16 -3.91 4.36 13.79
C ARG A 16 -3.53 2.90 13.60
N TRP A 17 -4.51 2.04 13.37
CA TRP A 17 -4.34 0.59 13.26
C TRP A 17 -4.25 0.08 11.82
N ARG A 18 -4.25 0.95 10.81
CA ARG A 18 -4.33 0.58 9.39
C ARG A 18 -3.28 -0.43 8.93
N SER A 19 -2.10 -0.40 9.54
CA SER A 19 -1.00 -1.34 9.23
C SER A 19 -1.33 -2.79 9.60
N TYR A 20 -2.31 -3.01 10.48
CA TYR A 20 -2.69 -4.33 10.96
C TYR A 20 -3.91 -4.92 10.25
N LEU A 21 -4.71 -4.09 9.56
CA LEU A 21 -5.90 -4.52 8.84
C LEU A 21 -5.63 -5.64 7.82
N PRO A 22 -4.51 -5.64 7.07
CA PRO A 22 -4.21 -6.74 6.16
C PRO A 22 -4.07 -8.11 6.83
N PHE A 23 -3.68 -8.18 8.12
CA PHE A 23 -3.50 -9.46 8.81
C PHE A 23 -4.82 -10.19 9.08
N VAL A 24 -5.94 -9.48 9.08
CA VAL A 24 -7.29 -10.07 9.18
C VAL A 24 -7.58 -11.00 8.00
N PHE A 25 -6.91 -10.81 6.86
CA PHE A 25 -7.06 -11.67 5.69
C PHE A 25 -6.22 -12.94 5.74
N LEU A 26 -5.22 -13.07 6.63
CA LEU A 26 -4.38 -14.29 6.68
C LEU A 26 -5.18 -15.57 6.96
N PRO A 27 -6.10 -15.62 7.95
CA PRO A 27 -6.95 -16.79 8.16
C PRO A 27 -7.87 -17.07 6.95
N LEU A 28 -8.35 -16.01 6.28
CA LEU A 28 -9.21 -16.17 5.11
C LEU A 28 -8.44 -16.72 3.91
N ILE A 29 -7.19 -16.31 3.72
CA ILE A 29 -6.27 -16.87 2.72
C ILE A 29 -6.01 -18.36 3.02
N PHE A 30 -5.84 -18.73 4.30
CA PHE A 30 -5.72 -20.12 4.68
C PHE A 30 -6.98 -20.94 4.33
N VAL A 31 -8.17 -20.42 4.65
CA VAL A 31 -9.44 -21.05 4.27
C VAL A 31 -9.57 -21.18 2.75
N ALA A 32 -9.17 -20.16 1.99
CA ALA A 32 -9.15 -20.19 0.53
C ALA A 32 -8.23 -21.32 0.02
N ALA A 33 -7.00 -21.41 0.55
CA ALA A 33 -6.02 -22.44 0.16
C ALA A 33 -6.52 -23.87 0.42
N VAL A 34 -7.31 -24.09 1.47
CA VAL A 34 -7.93 -25.40 1.78
C VAL A 34 -9.10 -25.70 0.82
N ARG A 35 -9.91 -24.69 0.48
CA ARG A 35 -11.19 -24.86 -0.23
C ARG A 35 -11.05 -24.87 -1.76
N TYR A 36 -10.03 -24.22 -2.30
CA TYR A 36 -9.81 -24.07 -3.74
C TYR A 36 -8.52 -24.79 -4.13
N PRO A 37 -8.55 -26.09 -4.45
CA PRO A 37 -7.39 -26.80 -4.95
C PRO A 37 -7.05 -26.31 -6.36
N VAL A 38 -5.85 -25.79 -6.55
CA VAL A 38 -5.49 -24.98 -7.72
C VAL A 38 -4.70 -25.77 -8.77
N ILE A 39 -4.08 -26.89 -8.40
CA ILE A 39 -2.83 -27.26 -9.06
C ILE A 39 -2.96 -28.26 -10.23
N GLU A 40 -4.07 -28.99 -10.40
CA GLU A 40 -4.01 -30.18 -11.28
C GLU A 40 -4.65 -30.06 -12.67
N ALA A 41 -5.51 -29.07 -12.94
CA ALA A 41 -6.20 -29.01 -14.24
C ALA A 41 -5.42 -28.26 -15.33
N HIS A 42 -4.83 -27.08 -15.03
CA HIS A 42 -4.28 -26.17 -16.05
C HIS A 42 -3.05 -25.36 -15.58
N PRO A 43 -1.82 -25.92 -15.69
CA PRO A 43 -0.59 -25.28 -15.20
C PRO A 43 -0.29 -23.91 -15.85
N ASN A 44 -0.53 -23.80 -17.16
CA ASN A 44 -0.29 -22.56 -17.90
C ASN A 44 -1.23 -21.43 -17.46
N LEU A 45 -2.49 -21.77 -17.16
CA LEU A 45 -3.46 -20.80 -16.66
C LEU A 45 -3.09 -20.34 -15.24
N HIS A 46 -2.62 -21.27 -14.40
CA HIS A 46 -2.11 -20.95 -13.07
C HIS A 46 -0.95 -19.97 -13.13
N LEU A 47 0.06 -20.24 -13.98
CA LEU A 47 1.19 -19.35 -14.20
C LEU A 47 0.76 -17.97 -14.72
N ALA A 48 -0.11 -17.93 -15.74
CA ALA A 48 -0.63 -16.68 -16.29
C ALA A 48 -1.37 -15.86 -15.24
N TRP A 49 -2.18 -16.51 -14.39
CA TRP A 49 -2.89 -15.87 -13.30
C TRP A 49 -1.94 -15.37 -12.19
N GLY A 50 -0.91 -16.13 -11.86
CA GLY A 50 0.15 -15.72 -10.94
C GLY A 50 0.87 -14.46 -11.43
N ILE A 51 1.27 -14.43 -12.71
CA ILE A 51 1.88 -13.26 -13.36
C ILE A 51 0.95 -12.06 -13.31
N PHE A 52 -0.34 -12.25 -13.65
CA PHE A 52 -1.34 -11.20 -13.58
C PHE A 52 -1.47 -10.64 -12.15
N SER A 53 -1.58 -11.51 -11.15
CA SER A 53 -1.72 -11.17 -9.74
C SER A 53 -0.52 -10.37 -9.22
N VAL A 54 0.71 -10.82 -9.54
CA VAL A 54 1.94 -10.07 -9.24
C VAL A 54 1.94 -8.71 -9.96
N GLY A 55 1.53 -8.68 -11.23
CA GLY A 55 1.41 -7.46 -12.02
C GLY A 55 0.49 -6.41 -11.39
N VAL A 56 -0.66 -6.84 -10.84
CA VAL A 56 -1.58 -5.97 -10.10
C VAL A 56 -0.89 -5.39 -8.86
N SER A 57 -0.15 -6.19 -8.09
CA SER A 57 0.58 -5.68 -6.92
C SER A 57 1.71 -4.73 -7.30
N LEU A 58 2.44 -5.01 -8.39
CA LEU A 58 3.50 -4.15 -8.91
C LEU A 58 2.95 -2.82 -9.43
N LEU A 59 1.77 -2.80 -10.06
CA LEU A 59 1.08 -1.57 -10.44
C LEU A 59 0.74 -0.73 -9.19
N GLY A 60 0.25 -1.38 -8.13
CA GLY A 60 0.03 -0.71 -6.84
C GLY A 60 1.30 -0.11 -6.27
N LEU A 61 2.40 -0.87 -6.27
CA LEU A 61 3.71 -0.39 -5.83
C LEU A 61 4.19 0.78 -6.68
N PHE A 62 4.00 0.75 -8.00
CA PHE A 62 4.34 1.85 -8.90
C PHE A 62 3.60 3.15 -8.53
N VAL A 63 2.28 3.07 -8.31
CA VAL A 63 1.47 4.23 -7.88
C VAL A 63 2.02 4.80 -6.57
N ARG A 64 2.37 3.93 -5.61
CA ARG A 64 2.94 4.35 -4.31
C ARG A 64 4.31 5.02 -4.48
N CYS A 65 5.23 4.38 -5.21
CA CYS A 65 6.57 4.91 -5.48
C CYS A 65 6.50 6.27 -6.16
N HIS A 66 5.68 6.41 -7.20
CA HIS A 66 5.50 7.67 -7.90
C HIS A 66 4.88 8.75 -6.99
N THR A 67 3.86 8.39 -6.21
CA THR A 67 3.20 9.34 -5.31
C THR A 67 4.16 9.83 -4.23
N VAL A 68 4.84 8.92 -3.52
CA VAL A 68 5.78 9.28 -2.45
C VAL A 68 6.99 10.04 -2.98
N GLY A 69 7.47 9.66 -4.17
CA GLY A 69 8.66 10.26 -4.78
C GLY A 69 8.47 11.71 -5.19
N HIS A 70 7.25 12.11 -5.56
CA HIS A 70 6.93 13.47 -5.98
C HIS A 70 6.14 14.27 -4.93
N ALA A 71 5.76 13.65 -3.81
CA ALA A 71 5.09 14.36 -2.72
C ALA A 71 6.07 15.28 -1.97
N ALA A 72 5.56 16.41 -1.50
CA ALA A 72 6.31 17.30 -0.61
C ALA A 72 6.75 16.58 0.68
N ASP A 73 7.79 17.08 1.33
CA ASP A 73 8.16 16.59 2.66
C ASP A 73 7.07 16.96 3.68
N GLY A 74 6.95 16.16 4.75
CA GLY A 74 5.92 16.39 5.78
C GLY A 74 4.47 16.19 5.35
N THR A 75 4.18 15.49 4.23
CA THR A 75 2.79 15.32 3.73
C THR A 75 2.37 13.87 3.48
N SER A 76 3.23 13.08 2.84
CA SER A 76 2.92 11.71 2.41
C SER A 76 3.78 10.69 3.15
N GLY A 77 3.66 10.69 4.48
CA GLY A 77 4.45 9.85 5.40
C GLY A 77 3.74 8.58 5.85
N ARG A 78 4.49 7.66 6.49
CA ARG A 78 3.95 6.46 7.15
C ARG A 78 3.47 6.74 8.58
N ASN A 79 3.14 7.99 8.91
CA ASN A 79 2.74 8.33 10.26
C ASN A 79 1.36 7.75 10.58
N THR A 80 1.27 6.96 11.65
CA THR A 80 0.02 6.34 12.10
C THR A 80 -0.54 7.01 13.35
N LYS A 81 0.26 7.79 14.08
CA LYS A 81 -0.19 8.41 15.34
C LYS A 81 -1.05 9.66 15.12
N GLN A 82 -0.78 10.43 14.08
CA GLN A 82 -1.48 11.69 13.76
C GLN A 82 -1.45 11.97 12.25
N GLN A 83 -2.36 12.80 11.74
CA GLN A 83 -2.21 13.33 10.38
C GLN A 83 -1.13 14.42 10.35
N ILE A 84 -0.32 14.43 9.31
CA ILE A 84 0.72 15.44 9.09
C ILE A 84 0.62 15.86 7.62
N ALA A 85 0.46 17.15 7.38
CA ALA A 85 0.43 17.72 6.04
C ALA A 85 1.00 19.14 6.07
N GLU A 86 2.30 19.32 5.84
CA GLU A 86 2.94 20.65 5.77
C GLU A 86 2.47 21.46 4.56
N SER A 87 2.11 20.79 3.47
CA SER A 87 1.52 21.38 2.26
C SER A 87 0.44 20.47 1.68
N LEU A 88 -0.34 21.00 0.74
CA LEU A 88 -1.37 20.25 0.03
C LEU A 88 -0.82 19.73 -1.30
N ASN A 89 -0.63 18.42 -1.44
CA ASN A 89 -0.23 17.83 -2.71
C ASN A 89 -1.40 17.84 -3.71
N THR A 90 -1.20 18.41 -4.90
CA THR A 90 -2.26 18.50 -5.93
C THR A 90 -1.83 18.12 -7.35
N SER A 91 -0.55 17.75 -7.54
CA SER A 91 0.05 17.38 -8.83
C SER A 91 0.43 15.88 -8.87
N GLY A 92 0.83 15.38 -10.05
CA GLY A 92 1.09 13.95 -10.25
C GLY A 92 -0.16 13.11 -9.99
N PHE A 93 -0.04 12.01 -9.23
CA PHE A 93 -1.19 11.18 -8.89
C PHE A 93 -2.27 11.92 -8.07
N TYR A 94 -1.90 12.94 -7.28
CA TYR A 94 -2.87 13.79 -6.57
C TYR A 94 -3.70 14.69 -7.49
N SER A 95 -3.37 14.77 -8.79
CA SER A 95 -4.18 15.49 -9.79
C SER A 95 -5.35 14.65 -10.34
N VAL A 96 -5.26 13.31 -10.25
CA VAL A 96 -6.26 12.39 -10.83
C VAL A 96 -7.09 11.66 -9.78
N LEU A 97 -6.62 11.56 -8.53
CA LEU A 97 -7.40 11.14 -7.37
C LEU A 97 -6.86 11.76 -6.07
N ARG A 98 -7.68 11.81 -5.01
CA ARG A 98 -7.28 12.42 -3.73
C ARG A 98 -6.44 11.48 -2.85
N HIS A 99 -6.64 10.16 -2.96
CA HIS A 99 -6.01 9.17 -2.09
C HIS A 99 -5.12 8.13 -2.82
N PRO A 100 -4.11 8.56 -3.60
CA PRO A 100 -3.31 7.66 -4.43
C PRO A 100 -2.49 6.62 -3.67
N LEU A 101 -2.05 6.91 -2.44
CA LEU A 101 -1.38 5.91 -1.60
C LEU A 101 -2.32 4.77 -1.18
N TYR A 102 -3.62 5.06 -1.02
CA TYR A 102 -4.62 4.07 -0.67
C TYR A 102 -5.01 3.24 -1.89
N LEU A 103 -5.11 3.84 -3.08
CA LEU A 103 -5.23 3.08 -4.34
C LEU A 103 -4.02 2.15 -4.52
N GLY A 104 -2.82 2.63 -4.25
CA GLY A 104 -1.62 1.80 -4.29
C GLY A 104 -1.66 0.64 -3.30
N ASN A 105 -2.07 0.88 -2.05
CA ASN A 105 -2.29 -0.19 -1.07
C ASN A 105 -3.34 -1.20 -1.52
N PHE A 106 -4.45 -0.70 -2.06
CA PHE A 106 -5.55 -1.51 -2.57
C PHE A 106 -5.03 -2.50 -3.60
N LEU A 107 -4.28 -2.02 -4.59
CA LEU A 107 -3.74 -2.84 -5.67
C LEU A 107 -2.67 -3.83 -5.17
N VAL A 108 -1.78 -3.40 -4.26
CA VAL A 108 -0.78 -4.30 -3.65
C VAL A 108 -1.45 -5.50 -2.97
N ALA A 109 -2.43 -5.27 -2.11
CA ALA A 109 -3.11 -6.36 -1.42
C ALA A 109 -4.13 -7.10 -2.32
N LEU A 110 -4.72 -6.43 -3.32
CA LEU A 110 -5.60 -7.08 -4.30
C LEU A 110 -4.85 -8.16 -5.07
N GLY A 111 -3.63 -7.89 -5.54
CA GLY A 111 -2.83 -8.91 -6.24
C GLY A 111 -2.54 -10.14 -5.37
N ILE A 112 -2.24 -9.95 -4.08
CA ILE A 112 -2.03 -11.06 -3.12
C ILE A 112 -3.32 -11.86 -2.93
N VAL A 113 -4.46 -11.19 -2.81
CA VAL A 113 -5.77 -11.86 -2.66
C VAL A 113 -6.17 -12.58 -3.95
N LEU A 114 -5.96 -11.99 -5.12
CA LEU A 114 -6.21 -12.62 -6.41
C LEU A 114 -5.41 -13.91 -6.57
N HIS A 115 -4.18 -13.95 -6.06
CA HIS A 115 -3.32 -15.13 -6.14
C HIS A 115 -3.92 -16.35 -5.42
N SER A 116 -4.78 -16.15 -4.41
CA SER A 116 -5.50 -17.26 -3.73
C SER A 116 -6.54 -17.97 -4.60
N LEU A 117 -6.88 -17.42 -5.78
CA LEU A 117 -7.88 -17.95 -6.71
C LEU A 117 -9.29 -18.13 -6.12
N ALA A 118 -9.60 -17.44 -5.02
CA ALA A 118 -10.88 -17.49 -4.34
C ALA A 118 -11.72 -16.22 -4.63
N PRO A 119 -12.75 -16.28 -5.51
CA PRO A 119 -13.54 -15.09 -5.87
C PRO A 119 -14.27 -14.46 -4.67
N TRP A 120 -14.73 -15.28 -3.73
CA TRP A 120 -15.38 -14.79 -2.50
C TRP A 120 -14.41 -13.97 -1.65
N LEU A 121 -13.13 -14.33 -1.61
CA LEU A 121 -12.12 -13.60 -0.84
C LEU A 121 -11.83 -12.24 -1.48
N VAL A 122 -11.78 -12.19 -2.82
CA VAL A 122 -11.69 -10.93 -3.58
C VAL A 122 -12.87 -10.02 -3.25
N ALA A 123 -14.09 -10.54 -3.26
CA ALA A 123 -15.29 -9.77 -2.92
C ALA A 123 -15.24 -9.22 -1.49
N ILE A 124 -14.92 -10.06 -0.50
CA ILE A 124 -14.74 -9.64 0.90
C ILE A 124 -13.66 -8.57 1.02
N TYR A 125 -12.53 -8.74 0.34
CA TYR A 125 -11.44 -7.77 0.36
C TYR A 125 -11.88 -6.41 -0.21
N VAL A 126 -12.54 -6.39 -1.36
CA VAL A 126 -13.03 -5.14 -2.00
C VAL A 126 -14.05 -4.44 -1.12
N MET A 127 -15.04 -5.17 -0.60
CA MET A 127 -16.07 -4.62 0.28
C MET A 127 -15.49 -4.10 1.59
N SER A 128 -14.61 -4.87 2.22
CA SER A 128 -13.93 -4.45 3.44
C SER A 128 -13.15 -3.18 3.19
N PHE A 129 -12.31 -3.16 2.13
CA PHE A 129 -11.53 -2.00 1.75
C PHE A 129 -12.39 -0.76 1.59
N ALA A 130 -13.50 -0.85 0.86
CA ALA A 130 -14.43 0.25 0.68
C ALA A 130 -14.91 0.81 2.04
N LEU A 131 -15.36 -0.06 2.95
CA LEU A 131 -15.91 0.36 4.25
C LEU A 131 -14.87 0.99 5.19
N TYR A 132 -13.69 0.40 5.34
CA TYR A 132 -12.72 0.92 6.32
C TYR A 132 -11.88 2.07 5.75
N TYR A 133 -11.51 2.05 4.46
CA TYR A 133 -10.79 3.18 3.87
C TYR A 133 -11.68 4.40 3.69
N GLU A 134 -12.99 4.25 3.47
CA GLU A 134 -13.92 5.40 3.46
C GLU A 134 -13.79 6.20 4.75
N ARG A 135 -13.83 5.53 5.90
CA ARG A 135 -13.71 6.18 7.21
C ARG A 135 -12.34 6.83 7.41
N ILE A 136 -11.27 6.17 6.97
CA ILE A 136 -9.90 6.74 7.04
C ILE A 136 -9.81 8.00 6.17
N MET A 137 -10.28 7.92 4.92
CA MET A 137 -10.30 9.03 3.97
C MET A 137 -11.15 10.19 4.48
N PHE A 138 -12.29 9.90 5.12
CA PHE A 138 -13.17 10.90 5.70
C PHE A 138 -12.43 11.74 6.76
N THR A 139 -11.81 11.10 7.75
CA THR A 139 -11.06 11.82 8.79
C THR A 139 -9.87 12.58 8.21
N GLU A 140 -9.16 12.00 7.24
CA GLU A 140 -8.04 12.69 6.59
C GLU A 140 -8.50 13.93 5.81
N GLU A 141 -9.61 13.84 5.07
CA GLU A 141 -10.20 14.98 4.37
C GLU A 141 -10.75 16.03 5.34
N ALA A 142 -11.32 15.64 6.48
CA ALA A 142 -11.74 16.58 7.53
C ALA A 142 -10.55 17.37 8.08
N PHE A 143 -9.44 16.68 8.39
CA PHE A 143 -8.18 17.30 8.81
C PHE A 143 -7.62 18.25 7.74
N LEU A 144 -7.56 17.82 6.47
CA LEU A 144 -7.07 18.65 5.37
C LEU A 144 -7.96 19.87 5.12
N ARG A 145 -9.28 19.71 5.23
CA ARG A 145 -10.24 20.81 5.12
C ARG A 145 -10.06 21.83 6.23
N GLN A 146 -9.88 21.38 7.48
CA GLN A 146 -9.61 22.27 8.61
C GLN A 146 -8.30 23.04 8.43
N LYS A 147 -7.26 22.36 7.89
CA LYS A 147 -5.92 22.94 7.75
C LYS A 147 -5.78 23.89 6.55
N PHE A 148 -6.34 23.54 5.40
CA PHE A 148 -6.13 24.25 4.13
C PHE A 148 -7.37 24.98 3.60
N GLY A 149 -8.51 24.86 4.28
CA GLY A 149 -9.72 25.63 4.01
C GLY A 149 -10.15 25.62 2.54
N SER A 150 -10.19 26.81 1.93
CA SER A 150 -10.64 27.00 0.54
C SER A 150 -9.79 26.29 -0.49
N ASP A 151 -8.48 26.12 -0.25
CA ASP A 151 -7.58 25.49 -1.21
C ASP A 151 -7.87 24.00 -1.33
N PHE A 152 -8.11 23.35 -0.18
CA PHE A 152 -8.59 21.96 -0.15
C PHE A 152 -9.95 21.83 -0.86
N ILE A 153 -10.91 22.72 -0.61
CA ILE A 153 -12.24 22.66 -1.24
C ILE A 153 -12.13 22.82 -2.77
N ARG A 154 -11.32 23.78 -3.23
CA ARG A 154 -11.10 24.04 -4.66
C ARG A 154 -10.44 22.87 -5.38
N TRP A 155 -9.47 22.22 -4.74
CA TRP A 155 -8.83 21.03 -5.30
C TRP A 155 -9.74 19.80 -5.22
N SER A 156 -10.38 19.55 -4.07
CA SER A 156 -11.17 18.33 -3.85
C SER A 156 -12.45 18.28 -4.68
N SER A 157 -13.12 19.42 -4.92
CA SER A 157 -14.31 19.51 -5.77
C SER A 157 -14.06 19.07 -7.23
N ARG A 158 -12.81 19.13 -7.69
CA ARG A 158 -12.39 18.72 -9.04
C ARG A 158 -11.53 17.45 -9.06
N THR A 159 -11.37 16.75 -7.93
CA THR A 159 -10.54 15.55 -7.88
C THR A 159 -11.32 14.43 -7.20
N PRO A 160 -11.57 13.29 -7.88
CA PRO A 160 -12.33 12.19 -7.28
C PRO A 160 -11.57 11.61 -6.09
N ALA A 161 -12.28 11.06 -5.11
CA ALA A 161 -11.66 10.52 -3.90
C ALA A 161 -10.71 9.35 -4.23
N PHE A 162 -11.19 8.35 -4.98
CA PHE A 162 -10.51 7.06 -5.14
C PHE A 162 -10.39 6.55 -6.58
N ILE A 163 -11.43 6.68 -7.42
CA ILE A 163 -11.35 6.20 -8.82
C ILE A 163 -10.62 7.24 -9.66
N PRO A 164 -9.46 6.92 -10.28
CA PRO A 164 -8.64 7.89 -11.00
C PRO A 164 -9.35 8.44 -12.23
N ARG A 165 -9.37 9.78 -12.37
CA ARG A 165 -9.77 10.46 -13.61
C ARG A 165 -8.54 10.86 -14.42
N LEU A 166 -7.98 9.92 -15.17
CA LEU A 166 -6.69 10.08 -15.90
C LEU A 166 -6.64 11.31 -16.82
N LYS A 167 -7.78 11.73 -17.39
CA LYS A 167 -7.89 12.96 -18.20
C LYS A 167 -7.49 14.25 -17.47
N ARG A 168 -7.40 14.23 -16.12
CA ARG A 168 -7.00 15.38 -15.28
C ARG A 168 -5.52 15.37 -14.91
N TRP A 169 -4.72 14.48 -15.49
CA TRP A 169 -3.30 14.36 -15.17
C TRP A 169 -2.58 15.69 -15.33
N ARG A 170 -1.85 16.08 -14.29
CA ARG A 170 -0.89 17.17 -14.27
C ARG A 170 0.45 16.60 -13.84
N SER A 171 1.51 16.93 -14.57
CA SER A 171 2.87 16.54 -14.21
C SER A 171 3.19 16.98 -12.79
N ALA A 172 3.98 16.16 -12.09
CA ALA A 172 4.41 16.47 -10.73
C ALA A 172 5.26 17.74 -10.69
N GLU A 173 5.03 18.57 -9.68
CA GLU A 173 5.76 19.82 -9.49
C GLU A 173 7.17 19.61 -8.92
N LEU A 174 7.32 18.61 -8.05
CA LEU A 174 8.60 18.26 -7.44
C LEU A 174 9.27 17.11 -8.22
N PRO A 175 10.60 17.06 -8.35
CA PRO A 175 11.29 15.95 -9.00
C PRO A 175 11.22 14.66 -8.17
N MET A 176 11.44 13.53 -8.83
CA MET A 176 11.46 12.20 -8.18
C MET A 176 12.56 12.10 -7.10
N ASN A 177 12.15 11.90 -5.84
CA ASN A 177 13.04 11.67 -4.71
C ASN A 177 13.24 10.17 -4.41
N TRP A 178 14.15 9.53 -5.13
CA TRP A 178 14.45 8.09 -4.96
C TRP A 178 14.84 7.67 -3.53
N PRO A 179 15.68 8.41 -2.77
CA PRO A 179 15.96 8.06 -1.39
C PRO A 179 14.72 8.06 -0.48
N LYS A 180 13.75 8.93 -0.72
CA LYS A 180 12.46 8.93 -0.02
C LYS A 180 11.65 7.69 -0.39
N VAL A 181 11.54 7.38 -1.69
CA VAL A 181 10.84 6.19 -2.21
C VAL A 181 11.39 4.90 -1.63
N ILE A 182 12.70 4.66 -1.74
CA ILE A 182 13.32 3.41 -1.30
C ILE A 182 13.06 3.18 0.20
N ARG A 183 13.21 4.23 1.02
CA ARG A 183 12.95 4.13 2.47
C ARG A 183 11.47 3.91 2.78
N ALA A 184 10.57 4.61 2.08
CA ALA A 184 9.15 4.54 2.32
C ALA A 184 8.55 3.21 1.84
N GLU A 185 8.97 2.67 0.70
CA GLU A 185 8.30 1.55 0.03
C GLU A 185 8.97 0.19 0.21
N SER A 186 10.13 0.14 0.87
CA SER A 186 10.82 -1.11 1.20
C SER A 186 9.96 -2.16 1.91
N ALA A 187 9.05 -1.73 2.79
CA ALA A 187 8.13 -2.65 3.46
C ALA A 187 7.10 -3.23 2.47
N ALA A 188 6.62 -2.45 1.49
CA ALA A 188 5.69 -2.95 0.48
C ALA A 188 6.37 -3.96 -0.45
N VAL A 189 7.63 -3.70 -0.83
CA VAL A 189 8.46 -4.65 -1.58
C VAL A 189 8.64 -5.95 -0.80
N ALA A 190 8.97 -5.87 0.48
CA ALA A 190 9.10 -7.05 1.34
C ALA A 190 7.78 -7.83 1.46
N VAL A 191 6.65 -7.14 1.60
CA VAL A 191 5.33 -7.77 1.63
C VAL A 191 5.05 -8.54 0.35
N ILE A 192 5.27 -7.95 -0.83
CA ILE A 192 5.08 -8.65 -2.12
C ILE A 192 6.01 -9.87 -2.21
N ALA A 193 7.28 -9.70 -1.88
CA ALA A 193 8.29 -10.75 -1.99
C ALA A 193 8.08 -11.93 -1.03
N VAL A 194 7.41 -11.70 0.11
CA VAL A 194 7.09 -12.76 1.08
C VAL A 194 5.70 -13.35 0.82
N ALA A 195 4.70 -12.50 0.56
CA ALA A 195 3.32 -12.92 0.50
C ALA A 195 3.05 -13.87 -0.66
N PHE A 196 3.56 -13.58 -1.86
CA PHE A 196 3.30 -14.44 -3.01
C PHE A 196 3.93 -15.84 -2.86
N PRO A 197 5.26 -15.99 -2.63
CA PRO A 197 5.84 -17.31 -2.34
C PRO A 197 5.22 -17.98 -1.11
N GLY A 198 4.81 -17.21 -0.10
CA GLY A 198 4.17 -17.73 1.10
C GLY A 198 2.78 -18.31 0.85
N VAL A 199 1.97 -17.65 0.02
CA VAL A 199 0.64 -18.15 -0.41
C VAL A 199 0.81 -19.39 -1.27
N GLU A 200 1.75 -19.37 -2.22
CA GLU A 200 2.07 -20.53 -3.07
C GLU A 200 2.51 -21.74 -2.23
N LEU A 201 3.46 -21.53 -1.31
CA LEU A 201 3.92 -22.56 -0.39
C LEU A 201 2.78 -23.12 0.46
N LEU A 202 1.91 -22.25 0.96
CA LEU A 202 0.74 -22.64 1.75
C LEU A 202 -0.20 -23.54 0.93
N MET A 203 -0.49 -23.14 -0.31
CA MET A 203 -1.34 -23.90 -1.22
C MET A 203 -0.74 -25.27 -1.54
N HIS A 204 0.55 -25.35 -1.92
CA HIS A 204 1.23 -26.63 -2.13
C HIS A 204 1.26 -27.50 -0.86
N ARG A 205 1.47 -26.89 0.31
CA ARG A 205 1.55 -27.62 1.57
C ARG A 205 0.23 -28.22 2.00
N VAL A 206 -0.84 -27.46 1.86
CA VAL A 206 -2.21 -27.85 2.24
C VAL A 206 -2.79 -28.83 1.23
N GLN A 207 -2.54 -28.63 -0.07
CA GLN A 207 -3.19 -29.41 -1.13
C GLN A 207 -2.42 -30.69 -1.48
N GLN A 208 -1.08 -30.63 -1.51
CA GLN A 208 -0.23 -31.75 -1.96
C GLN A 208 0.61 -32.36 -0.85
N GLY A 209 0.62 -31.77 0.35
CA GLY A 209 1.54 -32.16 1.42
C GLY A 209 3.01 -31.82 1.15
N LYS A 210 3.34 -31.19 0.02
CA LYS A 210 4.71 -30.84 -0.41
C LYS A 210 5.12 -29.49 0.16
N VAL A 211 6.40 -29.35 0.52
CA VAL A 211 7.01 -28.08 0.97
C VAL A 211 7.87 -27.49 -0.15
N ALA A 212 7.41 -27.60 -1.40
CA ALA A 212 8.15 -27.13 -2.56
C ALA A 212 7.38 -26.01 -3.25
N VAL A 213 8.09 -24.96 -3.61
CA VAL A 213 7.62 -23.83 -4.41
C VAL A 213 8.37 -23.84 -5.74
N GLU A 214 7.76 -23.38 -6.83
CA GLU A 214 8.45 -23.27 -8.11
C GLU A 214 9.69 -22.36 -8.01
N THR A 215 10.72 -22.64 -8.83
CA THR A 215 12.00 -21.92 -8.81
C THR A 215 11.84 -20.39 -8.97
N SER A 216 10.85 -19.96 -9.76
CA SER A 216 10.47 -18.57 -10.01
C SER A 216 10.20 -17.77 -8.74
N TRP A 217 9.55 -18.38 -7.75
CA TRP A 217 9.17 -17.73 -6.50
C TRP A 217 10.37 -17.44 -5.59
N TYR A 218 11.41 -18.28 -5.63
CA TYR A 218 12.66 -18.00 -4.90
C TYR A 218 13.39 -16.78 -5.45
N PHE A 219 13.35 -16.55 -6.77
CA PHE A 219 13.94 -15.34 -7.36
C PHE A 219 13.21 -14.08 -6.90
N ILE A 220 11.87 -14.11 -6.87
CA ILE A 220 11.05 -12.99 -6.36
C ILE A 220 11.37 -12.72 -4.88
N PHE A 221 11.44 -13.78 -4.06
CA PHE A 221 11.81 -13.66 -2.65
C PHE A 221 13.21 -13.06 -2.48
N ALA A 222 14.22 -13.59 -3.18
CA ALA A 222 15.60 -13.13 -3.11
C ALA A 222 15.74 -11.66 -3.54
N ALA A 223 15.11 -11.28 -4.66
CA ALA A 223 15.09 -9.90 -5.13
C ALA A 223 14.48 -8.95 -4.08
N GLY A 224 13.37 -9.35 -3.45
CA GLY A 224 12.75 -8.57 -2.39
C GLY A 224 13.62 -8.43 -1.13
N VAL A 225 14.30 -9.50 -0.71
CA VAL A 225 15.26 -9.47 0.41
C VAL A 225 16.40 -8.51 0.12
N VAL A 226 16.96 -8.54 -1.09
CA VAL A 226 18.03 -7.61 -1.52
C VAL A 226 17.54 -6.16 -1.48
N LEU A 227 16.38 -5.86 -2.09
CA LEU A 227 15.80 -4.52 -2.10
C LEU A 227 15.48 -4.00 -0.69
N TYR A 228 14.95 -4.86 0.18
CA TYR A 228 14.69 -4.53 1.58
C TYR A 228 16.00 -4.25 2.34
N GLY A 229 17.04 -5.06 2.11
CA GLY A 229 18.37 -4.88 2.66
C GLY A 229 19.00 -3.54 2.26
N ILE A 230 18.95 -3.20 0.96
CA ILE A 230 19.41 -1.91 0.43
C ILE A 230 18.70 -0.75 1.12
N ALA A 231 17.36 -0.82 1.22
CA ALA A 231 16.59 0.23 1.87
C ALA A 231 16.91 0.38 3.36
N ARG A 232 17.11 -0.74 4.07
CA ARG A 232 17.49 -0.73 5.48
C ARG A 232 18.87 -0.12 5.68
N TYR A 233 19.81 -0.42 4.79
CA TYR A 233 21.14 0.18 4.75
C TYR A 233 21.07 1.69 4.50
N MET A 234 20.32 2.14 3.49
CA MET A 234 20.12 3.57 3.20
C MET A 234 19.49 4.32 4.38
N LYS A 235 18.48 3.73 5.04
CA LYS A 235 17.85 4.32 6.23
C LYS A 235 18.85 4.48 7.38
N ARG A 236 19.75 3.51 7.59
CA ARG A 236 20.83 3.60 8.60
C ARG A 236 21.83 4.71 8.24
N ARG A 237 22.26 4.80 6.97
CA ARG A 237 23.21 5.82 6.50
C ARG A 237 22.65 7.24 6.63
N TYR A 238 21.39 7.45 6.24
CA TYR A 238 20.73 8.75 6.34
C TYR A 238 20.63 9.25 7.79
N ARG A 239 20.24 8.38 8.73
CA ARG A 239 20.21 8.72 10.16
C ARG A 239 21.59 9.17 10.65
N ARG A 240 22.64 8.43 10.31
CA ARG A 240 24.03 8.80 10.68
C ARG A 240 24.45 10.14 10.08
N TYR A 241 24.04 10.44 8.85
CA TYR A 241 24.34 11.73 8.22
C TYR A 241 23.65 12.89 8.95
N ASN A 242 22.34 12.80 9.21
CA ASN A 242 21.62 13.85 9.94
C ASN A 242 22.12 14.02 11.39
N SER A 243 22.41 12.94 12.11
CA SER A 243 22.97 13.01 13.46
C SER A 243 24.34 13.69 13.51
N ARG A 244 25.13 13.62 12.44
CA ARG A 244 26.43 14.32 12.34
C ARG A 244 26.28 15.79 11.94
N LYS A 245 25.18 16.16 11.26
CA LYS A 245 24.98 17.50 10.71
C LYS A 245 24.18 18.44 11.64
N LEU A 246 23.31 17.90 12.50
CA LEU A 246 22.42 18.68 13.38
C LEU A 246 22.90 18.78 14.85
N GLY A 247 24.04 18.16 15.20
CA GLY A 247 24.48 18.08 16.60
C GLY A 247 23.50 17.31 17.52
N PRO A 248 23.84 17.08 18.79
CA PRO A 248 23.08 16.17 19.66
C PRO A 248 21.67 16.62 20.07
N ARG A 249 21.19 17.81 19.66
CA ARG A 249 19.98 18.43 20.26
C ARG A 249 18.65 18.17 19.54
N GLU A 250 18.63 17.54 18.37
CA GLU A 250 17.37 17.31 17.62
C GLU A 250 17.10 15.85 17.25
N ALA A 251 17.79 14.89 17.88
CA ALA A 251 17.64 13.46 17.55
C ALA A 251 16.36 12.80 18.12
N ILE A 252 15.44 13.56 18.71
CA ILE A 252 14.20 13.06 19.29
C ILE A 252 13.04 13.90 18.75
N THR A 253 12.52 13.52 17.58
CA THR A 253 11.11 13.70 17.18
C THR A 253 10.81 12.78 15.98
#